data_AF-A0A4V3JS28-F1
#
_entry.id   AF-A0A4V3JS28-F1
#
_cell.length_a   1.000
_cell.length_b   1.000
_cell.length_c   1.000
_cell.angle_alpha   90.00
_cell.angle_beta   90.00
_cell.angle_gamma   90.00
#
_symmetry.space_group_name_H-M   'P 1'
#
loop_
_entity.id
_entity.type
_entity.pdbx_description
1 polymer ?
#
loop_
_entity_poly.entity_id
_entity_poly.type
_entity_poly.pdbx_seq_one_letter_code
_entity_poly.pdbx_strand_id
1 'polypeptide(L)'
;MNFIEQVLKEILEGEQNRYGEVEYKFSDTERTFRIQQVVFYLKTNPKLSLEEEKLLSSCIFWGLYDTPNMVEQFTVSFLPFLFLPAVRNGFSRRFDTDLSFDARISHTYATLKDIQAFGLDSQTWISLALENLAKWPEGEKEEEDYKKLLQTLLLTN
;
A
#
# COMPACT_ATOMS: atom_id res chain seq x y z
N MET A 1 7.41 -2.97 23.82
CA MET A 1 6.56 -2.60 22.68
C MET A 1 5.95 -1.26 23.00
N ASN A 2 6.23 -0.24 22.19
CA ASN A 2 5.68 1.09 22.41
C ASN A 2 4.23 1.18 21.87
N PHE A 3 3.53 2.27 22.18
CA PHE A 3 2.10 2.41 21.82
C PHE A 3 1.85 2.27 20.30
N ILE A 4 2.68 2.89 19.45
CA ILE A 4 2.45 2.87 18.00
C ILE A 4 2.73 1.48 17.41
N GLU A 5 3.77 0.78 17.87
CA GLU A 5 4.03 -0.61 17.49
C GLU A 5 2.85 -1.51 17.83
N GLN A 6 2.22 -1.31 19.00
CA GLN A 6 1.04 -2.08 19.39
C GLN A 6 -0.12 -1.83 18.43
N VAL A 7 -0.45 -0.56 18.15
CA VAL A 7 -1.55 -0.20 17.24
C VAL A 7 -1.31 -0.76 15.84
N LEU A 8 -0.09 -0.68 15.31
CA LEU A 8 0.26 -1.23 14.01
C LEU A 8 0.12 -2.76 13.96
N LYS A 9 0.56 -3.47 15.01
CA LYS A 9 0.34 -4.92 15.10
C LYS A 9 -1.14 -5.28 15.18
N GLU A 10 -1.93 -4.53 15.92
CA GLU A 10 -3.37 -4.77 16.00
C GLU A 10 -4.07 -4.58 14.64
N ILE A 11 -3.59 -3.66 13.80
CA ILE A 11 -4.07 -3.51 12.42
C ILE A 11 -3.71 -4.74 11.58
N LEU A 12 -2.46 -5.21 11.66
CA LEU A 12 -1.99 -6.38 10.88
C LEU A 12 -2.62 -7.70 11.31
N GLU A 13 -2.76 -7.91 12.61
CA GLU A 13 -3.41 -9.10 13.20
C GLU A 13 -4.93 -9.04 13.11
N GLY A 14 -5.47 -7.93 12.59
CA GLY A 14 -6.90 -7.72 12.39
C GLY A 14 -7.52 -8.71 11.41
N GLU A 15 -6.72 -9.36 10.56
CA GLU A 15 -7.17 -10.34 9.57
C GLU A 15 -6.78 -11.78 10.00
N GLN A 16 -7.76 -12.63 10.27
CA GLN A 16 -7.55 -14.06 10.52
C GLN A 16 -8.14 -14.88 9.38
N ASN A 17 -7.30 -15.64 8.67
CA ASN A 17 -7.80 -16.65 7.74
C ASN A 17 -8.22 -17.88 8.55
N ARG A 18 -9.53 -18.07 8.75
CA ARG A 18 -10.09 -19.26 9.38
C ARG A 18 -10.88 -20.03 8.35
N TYR A 19 -10.43 -21.24 8.07
CA TYR A 19 -11.12 -22.18 7.17
C TYR A 19 -11.38 -21.63 5.75
N GLY A 20 -10.52 -20.72 5.26
CA GLY A 20 -10.68 -20.10 3.94
C GLY A 20 -11.60 -18.88 3.92
N GLU A 21 -12.17 -18.49 5.07
CA GLU A 21 -12.90 -17.25 5.25
C GLU A 21 -12.01 -16.22 5.96
N VAL A 22 -12.05 -14.99 5.46
CA VAL A 22 -11.38 -13.85 6.09
C VAL A 22 -12.26 -13.37 7.24
N GLU A 23 -11.84 -13.66 8.48
CA GLU A 23 -12.50 -13.19 9.69
C GLU A 23 -11.72 -11.99 10.24
N TYR A 24 -12.37 -10.82 10.28
CA TYR A 24 -11.77 -9.63 10.85
C TYR A 24 -11.98 -9.59 12.37
N LYS A 25 -10.89 -9.52 13.14
CA LYS A 25 -10.90 -9.40 14.61
C LYS A 25 -11.56 -8.12 15.10
N PHE A 26 -11.52 -7.06 14.29
CA PHE A 26 -12.05 -5.74 14.60
C PHE A 26 -13.04 -5.31 13.50
N SER A 27 -14.11 -4.62 13.91
CA SER A 27 -15.04 -3.99 12.97
C SER A 27 -14.36 -2.90 12.14
N ASP A 28 -14.93 -2.53 10.99
CA ASP A 28 -14.46 -1.39 10.17
C ASP A 28 -14.28 -0.13 11.01
N THR A 29 -15.24 0.17 11.89
CA THR A 29 -15.17 1.36 12.77
C THR A 29 -13.94 1.33 13.68
N GLU A 30 -13.64 0.17 14.27
CA GLU A 30 -12.47 -0.02 15.14
C GLU A 30 -11.15 0.02 14.37
N ARG A 31 -11.13 -0.49 13.13
CA ARG A 31 -9.97 -0.42 12.24
C ARG A 31 -9.72 1.01 11.79
N THR A 32 -10.76 1.74 11.38
CA THR A 32 -10.69 3.17 11.04
C THR A 32 -10.17 3.99 12.22
N PHE A 33 -10.65 3.72 13.44
CA PHE A 33 -10.17 4.40 14.65
C PHE A 33 -8.67 4.17 14.86
N ARG A 34 -8.17 2.95 14.69
CA ARG A 34 -6.73 2.65 14.80
C ARG A 34 -5.91 3.34 13.72
N ILE A 35 -6.39 3.38 12.47
CA ILE A 35 -5.75 4.15 11.39
C ILE A 35 -5.64 5.62 11.78
N GLN A 36 -6.69 6.21 12.35
CA GLN A 36 -6.66 7.59 12.83
C GLN A 36 -5.63 7.81 13.95
N GLN A 37 -5.45 6.83 14.85
CA GLN A 37 -4.39 6.88 15.86
C GLN A 37 -3.00 6.87 15.24
N VAL A 38 -2.77 6.04 14.21
CA VAL A 38 -1.51 6.03 13.46
C VAL A 38 -1.29 7.37 12.76
N VAL A 39 -2.30 7.89 12.05
CA VAL A 39 -2.22 9.20 11.38
C VAL A 39 -1.91 10.32 12.36
N PHE A 40 -2.56 10.33 13.54
CA PHE A 40 -2.28 11.31 14.58
C PHE A 40 -0.84 11.20 15.06
N TYR A 41 -0.36 9.98 15.33
CA TYR A 41 1.02 9.74 15.73
C TYR A 41 2.03 10.26 14.70
N LEU A 42 1.80 10.01 13.41
CA LEU A 42 2.67 10.48 12.31
C LEU A 42 2.71 12.01 12.19
N LYS A 43 1.62 12.71 12.56
CA LYS A 43 1.59 14.18 12.58
C LYS A 43 2.42 14.77 13.72
N THR A 44 2.52 14.07 14.84
CA THR A 44 3.13 14.61 16.07
C THR A 44 4.54 14.12 16.33
N ASN A 45 4.97 13.02 15.69
CA ASN A 45 6.27 12.41 15.95
C ASN A 45 7.18 12.50 14.73
N PRO A 46 8.36 13.14 14.83
CA PRO A 46 9.20 13.42 13.68
C PRO A 46 10.07 12.22 13.21
N LYS A 47 10.16 11.13 13.98
CA LYS A 47 11.00 9.97 13.63
C LYS A 47 10.35 8.65 14.08
N LEU A 48 10.30 7.69 13.16
CA LEU A 48 9.95 6.30 13.41
C LEU A 48 11.22 5.48 13.63
N SER A 49 11.14 4.43 14.45
CA SER A 49 12.14 3.38 14.53
C SER A 49 12.08 2.49 13.28
N LEU A 50 13.16 1.76 12.98
CA LEU A 50 13.20 0.84 11.85
C LEU A 50 12.10 -0.24 11.93
N GLU A 51 11.76 -0.69 13.13
CA GLU A 51 10.71 -1.69 13.34
C GLU A 51 9.31 -1.10 13.08
N GLU A 52 9.07 0.14 13.55
CA GLU A 52 7.82 0.86 13.28
C GLU A 52 7.64 1.13 11.78
N GLU A 53 8.71 1.48 11.07
CA GLU A 53 8.68 1.68 9.62
C GLU A 53 8.30 0.40 8.87
N LYS A 54 8.86 -0.76 9.27
CA LYS A 54 8.51 -2.06 8.69
C LYS A 54 7.06 -2.44 8.95
N LEU A 55 6.58 -2.21 10.17
CA LEU A 55 5.18 -2.48 10.54
C LEU A 55 4.23 -1.55 9.79
N LEU A 56 4.51 -0.25 9.71
CA LEU A 56 3.71 0.73 8.99
C LEU A 56 3.63 0.39 7.50
N SER A 57 4.77 0.08 6.87
CA SER A 57 4.79 -0.33 5.46
C SER A 57 3.91 -1.56 5.22
N SER A 58 3.98 -2.54 6.14
CA SER A 58 3.15 -3.76 6.05
C SER A 58 1.68 -3.47 6.27
N CYS A 59 1.32 -2.60 7.22
CA CYS A 59 -0.08 -2.20 7.48
C CYS A 59 -0.71 -1.58 6.24
N ILE A 60 0.02 -0.65 5.60
CA ILE A 60 -0.45 0.03 4.39
C ILE A 60 -0.58 -0.98 3.26
N PHE A 61 0.43 -1.84 3.06
CA PHE A 61 0.37 -2.88 2.03
C PHE A 61 -0.88 -3.75 2.19
N TRP A 62 -1.13 -4.33 3.37
CA TRP A 62 -2.29 -5.20 3.59
C TRP A 62 -3.62 -4.45 3.59
N GLY A 63 -3.66 -3.22 4.12
CA GLY A 63 -4.85 -2.37 4.07
C GLY A 63 -5.30 -2.03 2.65
N LEU A 64 -4.39 -2.10 1.67
CA LEU A 64 -4.69 -1.94 0.26
C LEU A 64 -5.25 -3.21 -0.42
N TYR A 65 -5.27 -4.36 0.27
CA TYR A 65 -5.94 -5.61 -0.14
C TYR A 65 -7.22 -5.91 0.64
N ASP A 66 -7.64 -4.97 1.50
CA ASP A 66 -8.82 -5.09 2.35
C ASP A 66 -10.12 -4.82 1.56
N THR A 67 -11.24 -4.67 2.26
CA THR A 67 -12.52 -4.25 1.69
C THR A 67 -12.42 -2.89 0.98
N PRO A 68 -13.27 -2.61 -0.05
CA PRO A 68 -13.19 -1.35 -0.80
C PRO A 68 -13.19 -0.07 0.07
N ASN A 69 -14.01 -0.06 1.13
CA ASN A 69 -14.09 1.06 2.09
C ASN A 69 -12.75 1.26 2.83
N MET A 70 -12.11 0.17 3.27
CA MET A 70 -10.82 0.25 3.93
C MET A 70 -9.72 0.67 2.97
N VAL A 71 -9.72 0.18 1.73
CA VAL A 71 -8.75 0.60 0.70
C VAL A 71 -8.82 2.12 0.47
N GLU A 72 -10.02 2.68 0.32
CA GLU A 72 -10.23 4.13 0.23
C GLU A 72 -9.67 4.84 1.46
N GLN A 73 -10.03 4.37 2.66
CA GLN A 73 -9.59 4.97 3.93
C GLN A 73 -8.06 4.97 4.09
N PHE A 74 -7.39 3.85 3.80
CA PHE A 74 -5.92 3.76 3.84
C PHE A 74 -5.30 4.73 2.86
N THR A 75 -5.85 4.80 1.65
CA THR A 75 -5.31 5.67 0.62
C THR A 75 -5.42 7.13 1.02
N VAL A 76 -6.62 7.60 1.39
CA VAL A 76 -6.85 8.99 1.81
C VAL A 76 -6.04 9.35 3.05
N SER A 77 -5.92 8.43 4.00
CA SER A 77 -5.23 8.69 5.28
C SER A 77 -3.72 8.82 5.13
N PHE A 78 -3.09 8.00 4.27
CA PHE A 78 -1.64 7.89 4.19
C PHE A 78 -1.01 8.60 2.99
N LEU A 79 -1.78 8.93 1.94
CA LEU A 79 -1.26 9.68 0.79
C LEU A 79 -0.56 11.02 1.18
N PRO A 80 -1.05 11.81 2.15
CA PRO A 80 -0.36 13.02 2.60
C PRO A 80 1.04 12.76 3.21
N PHE A 81 1.35 11.51 3.55
CA PHE A 81 2.59 11.09 4.20
C PHE A 81 3.56 10.37 3.25
N LEU A 82 3.39 10.46 1.93
CA LEU A 82 4.30 9.83 0.94
C LEU A 82 5.78 10.27 1.05
N PHE A 83 6.06 11.39 1.74
CA PHE A 83 7.42 11.79 2.08
C PHE A 83 8.11 10.84 3.07
N LEU A 84 7.34 10.06 3.85
CA LEU A 84 7.87 9.01 4.73
C LEU A 84 8.22 7.76 3.91
N PRO A 85 9.46 7.24 4.00
CA PRO A 85 9.87 6.04 3.27
C PRO A 85 8.97 4.83 3.54
N ALA A 86 8.57 4.61 4.79
CA ALA A 86 7.68 3.50 5.18
C ALA A 86 6.33 3.54 4.46
N VAL A 87 5.72 4.73 4.35
CA VAL A 87 4.45 4.93 3.64
C VAL A 87 4.65 4.65 2.16
N ARG A 88 5.66 5.27 1.56
CA ARG A 88 5.99 5.09 0.15
C ARG A 88 6.18 3.61 -0.21
N ASN A 89 6.95 2.90 0.60
CA ASN A 89 7.21 1.47 0.44
C ASN A 89 5.94 0.63 0.59
N GLY A 90 5.02 1.01 1.49
CA GLY A 90 3.73 0.32 1.63
C GLY A 90 2.88 0.41 0.35
N PHE A 91 2.75 1.60 -0.23
CA PHE A 91 2.01 1.83 -1.48
C PHE A 91 2.68 1.13 -2.66
N SER A 92 3.99 1.29 -2.80
CA SER A 92 4.75 0.78 -3.95
C SER A 92 4.75 -0.75 -4.01
N ARG A 93 4.68 -1.41 -2.85
CA ARG A 93 4.57 -2.88 -2.75
C ARG A 93 3.30 -3.45 -3.37
N ARG A 94 2.24 -2.65 -3.56
CA ARG A 94 1.05 -3.09 -4.30
C ARG A 94 1.36 -3.49 -5.75
N PHE A 95 2.46 -3.00 -6.31
CA PHE A 95 2.92 -3.32 -7.67
C PHE A 95 4.05 -4.38 -7.70
N ASP A 96 4.52 -4.83 -6.53
CA ASP A 96 5.69 -5.72 -6.40
C ASP A 96 5.37 -7.20 -6.50
N THR A 97 4.08 -7.55 -6.45
CA THR A 97 3.58 -8.91 -6.27
C THR A 97 4.34 -9.92 -7.13
N ASP A 98 4.86 -10.99 -6.52
CA ASP A 98 5.56 -12.13 -7.13
C ASP A 98 4.63 -12.93 -8.08
N LEU A 99 4.13 -12.25 -9.10
CA LEU A 99 3.19 -12.73 -10.11
C LEU A 99 3.90 -12.81 -11.45
N SER A 100 3.35 -13.64 -12.33
CA SER A 100 3.72 -13.62 -13.75
C SER A 100 3.50 -12.23 -14.35
N PHE A 101 4.21 -11.94 -15.45
CA PHE A 101 4.10 -10.67 -16.17
C PHE A 101 2.66 -10.26 -16.49
N ASP A 102 1.86 -11.16 -17.07
CA ASP A 102 0.45 -10.88 -17.43
C ASP A 102 -0.42 -10.56 -16.20
N ALA A 103 -0.19 -11.28 -15.09
CA ALA A 103 -0.90 -11.04 -13.84
C ALA A 103 -0.50 -9.69 -13.23
N ARG A 104 0.78 -9.31 -13.32
CA ARG A 104 1.27 -7.99 -12.88
C ARG A 104 0.64 -6.85 -13.68
N ILE A 105 0.55 -6.98 -15.00
CA ILE A 105 -0.15 -6.02 -15.87
C ILE A 105 -1.61 -5.88 -15.42
N SER A 106 -2.30 -7.01 -15.27
CA SER A 106 -3.71 -7.05 -14.88
C SER A 106 -3.94 -6.38 -13.51
N HIS A 107 -3.10 -6.69 -12.52
CA HIS A 107 -3.14 -6.09 -11.19
C HIS A 107 -2.89 -4.58 -11.21
N THR A 108 -1.98 -4.12 -12.08
CA THR A 108 -1.68 -2.70 -12.24
C THR A 108 -2.90 -1.96 -12.74
N TYR A 109 -3.53 -2.43 -13.82
CA TYR A 109 -4.74 -1.83 -14.35
C TYR A 109 -5.90 -1.85 -13.34
N ALA A 110 -6.11 -2.96 -12.63
CA ALA A 110 -7.13 -3.05 -11.59
C ALA A 110 -6.88 -2.03 -10.48
N THR A 111 -5.63 -1.94 -9.99
CA THR A 111 -5.26 -0.96 -8.96
C THR A 111 -5.50 0.46 -9.43
N LEU A 112 -5.04 0.83 -10.63
CA LEU A 112 -5.23 2.19 -11.14
C LEU A 112 -6.71 2.53 -11.31
N LYS A 113 -7.53 1.57 -11.77
CA LYS A 113 -8.98 1.74 -11.87
C LYS A 113 -9.61 2.01 -10.50
N ASP A 114 -9.21 1.27 -9.46
CA ASP A 114 -9.70 1.49 -8.10
C ASP A 114 -9.32 2.89 -7.60
N ILE A 115 -8.06 3.28 -7.76
CA ILE A 115 -7.56 4.61 -7.38
C ILE A 115 -8.33 5.73 -8.09
N GLN A 116 -8.62 5.58 -9.38
CA GLN A 116 -9.44 6.52 -10.15
C GLN A 116 -10.88 6.56 -9.65
N ALA A 117 -11.47 5.41 -9.29
CA ALA A 117 -12.81 5.33 -8.74
C ALA A 117 -12.93 6.07 -7.39
N PHE A 118 -11.84 6.14 -6.62
CA PHE A 118 -11.75 6.93 -5.38
C PHE A 118 -11.46 8.43 -5.63
N GLY A 119 -11.36 8.87 -6.89
CA GLY A 119 -11.10 10.27 -7.24
C GLY A 119 -9.65 10.72 -6.96
N LEU A 120 -8.71 9.78 -6.94
CA LEU A 120 -7.31 10.04 -6.61
C LEU A 120 -6.43 10.07 -7.87
N ASP A 121 -5.32 10.81 -7.77
CA ASP A 121 -4.37 10.97 -8.88
C ASP A 121 -3.62 9.67 -9.18
N SER A 122 -3.77 9.18 -10.41
CA SER A 122 -3.10 7.97 -10.90
C SER A 122 -1.60 8.19 -11.15
N GLN A 123 -1.17 9.41 -11.50
CA GLN A 123 0.24 9.68 -11.83
C GLN A 123 1.15 9.46 -10.64
N THR A 124 0.71 9.86 -9.45
CA THR A 124 1.41 9.59 -8.19
C THR A 124 1.63 8.09 -8.00
N TRP A 125 0.61 7.26 -8.23
CA TRP A 125 0.69 5.80 -8.06
C TRP A 125 1.57 5.12 -9.12
N ILE A 126 1.49 5.56 -10.37
CA ILE A 126 2.35 5.06 -11.44
C ILE A 126 3.82 5.40 -11.14
N SER A 127 4.10 6.60 -10.61
CA SER A 127 5.45 6.99 -10.18
C SER A 127 5.98 6.08 -9.07
N LEU A 128 5.13 5.73 -8.08
CA LEU A 128 5.50 4.78 -7.02
C LEU A 128 5.77 3.38 -7.56
N ALA A 129 5.01 2.92 -8.56
CA ALA A 129 5.25 1.65 -9.23
C ALA A 129 6.62 1.64 -9.93
N LEU A 130 6.97 2.73 -10.62
CA LEU A 130 8.27 2.90 -11.28
C LEU A 130 9.44 2.90 -10.29
N GLU A 131 9.29 3.53 -9.11
CA GLU A 131 10.32 3.48 -8.06
C GLU A 131 10.56 2.06 -7.54
N ASN A 132 9.49 1.25 -7.48
CA ASN A 132 9.58 -0.11 -6.96
C ASN A 132 10.23 -1.12 -7.92
N LEU A 133 10.32 -0.78 -9.21
CA LEU A 133 10.97 -1.63 -10.22
C LEU A 133 12.44 -1.93 -9.90
N ALA A 134 13.11 -1.09 -9.10
CA ALA A 134 14.50 -1.28 -8.70
C ALA A 134 14.79 -2.59 -7.92
N LYS A 135 13.75 -3.38 -7.61
CA LYS A 135 13.86 -4.70 -6.99
C LYS A 135 13.95 -5.85 -7.99
N TRP A 136 13.67 -5.61 -9.28
CA TRP A 136 13.84 -6.62 -10.32
C TRP A 136 15.32 -6.75 -10.72
N PRO A 137 15.79 -7.96 -11.08
CA PRO A 137 17.13 -8.14 -11.60
C PRO A 137 17.30 -7.34 -12.89
N GLU A 138 18.30 -6.44 -12.92
CA GLU A 138 18.57 -5.61 -14.10
C GLU A 138 18.78 -6.45 -15.36
N GLY A 139 18.13 -6.03 -16.45
CA GLY A 139 18.33 -6.60 -17.79
C GLY A 139 17.38 -7.72 -18.17
N GLU A 140 16.37 -8.01 -17.34
CA GLU A 140 15.28 -8.90 -17.74
C GLU A 140 14.33 -8.19 -18.72
N LYS A 141 14.03 -8.86 -19.84
CA LYS A 141 13.13 -8.31 -20.88
C LYS A 141 11.76 -7.91 -20.31
N GLU A 142 11.23 -8.71 -19.39
CA GLU A 142 9.96 -8.40 -18.74
C GLU A 142 10.03 -7.09 -17.95
N GLU A 143 11.18 -6.75 -17.35
CA GLU A 143 11.36 -5.51 -16.57
C GLU A 143 11.22 -4.31 -17.47
N GLU A 144 11.92 -4.35 -18.60
CA GLU A 144 11.92 -3.30 -19.59
C GLU A 144 10.54 -3.10 -20.19
N ASP A 145 9.85 -4.21 -20.48
CA ASP A 145 8.50 -4.17 -21.06
C ASP A 145 7.48 -3.63 -20.05
N TYR A 146 7.57 -4.00 -18.78
CA TYR A 146 6.71 -3.45 -17.72
C TYR A 146 7.03 -1.98 -17.44
N LYS A 147 8.30 -1.59 -17.46
CA LYS A 147 8.74 -0.19 -17.33
C LYS A 147 8.18 0.68 -18.45
N LYS A 148 8.24 0.21 -19.71
CA LYS A 148 7.64 0.90 -20.86
C LYS A 148 6.14 1.06 -20.71
N LEU A 149 5.45 0.03 -20.21
CA LEU A 149 4.01 0.10 -19.92
C LEU A 149 3.72 1.21 -18.90
N LEU A 150 4.38 1.21 -17.75
CA LEU A 150 4.18 2.22 -16.70
C LEU A 150 4.50 3.64 -17.20
N GLN A 151 5.57 3.82 -17.97
CA GLN A 151 5.89 5.10 -18.60
C GLN A 151 4.82 5.56 -19.59
N THR A 152 4.23 4.64 -20.36
CA THR A 152 3.13 4.95 -21.28
C THR A 152 1.88 5.37 -20.51
N LEU A 153 1.55 4.68 -19.41
CA LEU A 153 0.43 5.03 -18.54
C LEU A 153 0.59 6.41 -17.91
N LEU A 154 1.82 6.78 -17.54
CA LEU A 154 2.13 8.10 -16.97
C LEU A 154 1.93 9.25 -17.97
N LEU A 155 2.08 8.99 -19.26
CA LEU A 155 1.88 10.00 -20.33
C LEU A 155 0.42 10.15 -20.76
N THR A 156 -0.43 9.19 -20.40
CA THR A 156 -1.82 9.08 -20.89
C THR A 156 -2.88 9.33 -19.81
N ASN A 157 -2.48 9.37 -18.54
CA ASN A 157 -3.31 9.76 -17.39
C ASN A 157 -2.75 11.03 -16.77
#